data_AF-A0A7I7Q5S5-F1
#
_entry.id   AF-A0A7I7Q5S5-F1
#
_cell.length_a   1.000
_cell.length_b   1.000
_cell.length_c   1.000
_cell.angle_alpha   90.00
_cell.angle_beta   90.00
_cell.angle_gamma   90.00
#
_symmetry.space_group_name_H-M   'P 1'
#
loop_
_entity.id
_entity.type
_entity.pdbx_description
1 polymer ?
#
loop_
_entity_poly.entity_id
_entity_poly.type
_entity_poly.pdbx_seq_one_letter_code
_entity_poly.pdbx_strand_id
1 'polypeptide(L)'
;MLSTDPDLVETAQRLRYDVFTSTPGFALPETGAGDRDVDRFDEFCDHLLVRDDDTGELVGCYRMLAPSGAIAAGGLYTATEFDLGALDPLRPSLVEMGRAVVRDGHRNGGVVLLMWAGILAYLDRYGYDYVIGCVSVPIGGDDDVPGSQLRGVRDFVRSRHAAPPEYQAYPHRPVVVDGKTLDEIGPPARPSVPALMRGYLRLGAKSCGEPALDPDFGVGDFCVLLDKRQADTRYLRRLRSVSAASEMSSEMAGRDR
;
A
#
# COMPACT_ATOMS: atom_id res chain seq x y z
N MET A 1 16.67 4.20 -1.29
CA MET A 1 17.69 3.22 -0.87
C MET A 1 17.02 1.93 -0.43
N LEU A 2 17.71 0.79 -0.52
CA LEU A 2 17.24 -0.50 0.00
C LEU A 2 18.11 -0.88 1.20
N SER A 3 17.53 -1.32 2.32
CA SER A 3 18.28 -1.60 3.54
C SER A 3 17.67 -2.75 4.34
N THR A 4 18.53 -3.49 5.04
CA THR A 4 18.20 -4.40 6.15
C THR A 4 18.97 -4.01 7.42
N ASP A 5 19.59 -2.83 7.42
CA ASP A 5 20.34 -2.30 8.56
C ASP A 5 19.40 -2.01 9.73
N PRO A 6 19.66 -2.53 10.94
CA PRO A 6 18.75 -2.42 12.07
C PRO A 6 18.38 -0.97 12.45
N ASP A 7 19.33 -0.04 12.38
CA ASP A 7 19.11 1.35 12.77
C ASP A 7 18.18 2.05 11.77
N LEU A 8 18.37 1.78 10.48
CA LEU A 8 17.49 2.29 9.42
C LEU A 8 16.10 1.64 9.47
N VAL A 9 16.01 0.37 9.83
CA VAL A 9 14.74 -0.33 10.02
C VAL A 9 13.98 0.28 11.21
N GLU A 10 14.64 0.53 12.34
CA GLU A 10 14.01 1.22 13.48
C GLU A 10 13.54 2.62 13.09
N THR A 11 14.34 3.36 12.33
CA THR A 11 13.95 4.69 11.83
C THR A 11 12.70 4.61 10.95
N ALA A 12 12.60 3.59 10.09
CA ALA A 12 11.41 3.36 9.27
C ALA A 12 10.18 2.96 10.11
N GLN A 13 10.36 2.14 11.15
CA GLN A 13 9.30 1.76 12.09
C GLN A 13 8.69 2.97 12.81
N ARG A 14 9.52 3.94 13.21
CA ARG A 14 9.08 5.21 13.81
C ARG A 14 8.32 6.08 12.80
N LEU A 15 8.86 6.24 11.59
CA LEU A 15 8.18 6.96 10.51
C LEU A 15 6.78 6.36 10.22
N ARG A 16 6.69 5.03 10.18
CA ARG A 16 5.41 4.32 10.00
C ARG A 16 4.44 4.63 11.13
N TYR A 17 4.89 4.52 12.38
CA TYR A 17 4.08 4.87 13.54
C TYR A 17 3.54 6.30 13.46
N ASP A 18 4.41 7.28 13.22
CA ASP A 18 4.05 8.68 13.14
C ASP A 18 3.01 8.94 12.04
N VAL A 19 3.20 8.36 10.86
CA VAL A 19 2.28 8.55 9.74
C VAL A 19 0.95 7.83 9.97
N PHE A 20 0.96 6.60 10.46
CA PHE A 20 -0.29 5.86 10.67
C PHE A 20 -1.12 6.45 11.81
N THR A 21 -0.51 6.84 12.92
CA THR A 21 -1.23 7.49 14.04
C THR A 21 -1.78 8.88 13.70
N SER A 22 -1.14 9.60 12.77
CA SER A 22 -1.61 10.91 12.33
C SER A 22 -2.58 10.86 11.15
N THR A 23 -2.79 9.69 10.51
CA THR A 23 -3.70 9.56 9.36
C THR A 23 -5.13 9.31 9.86
N PRO A 24 -6.11 10.19 9.54
CA PRO A 24 -7.49 9.98 9.96
C PRO A 24 -8.07 8.66 9.45
N GLY A 25 -8.79 7.95 10.32
CA GLY A 25 -9.47 6.70 9.99
C GLY A 25 -8.62 5.43 10.06
N PHE A 26 -7.36 5.54 10.51
CA PHE A 26 -6.51 4.39 10.83
C PHE A 26 -6.31 4.31 12.35
N ALA A 27 -6.55 3.14 12.92
CA ALA A 27 -6.13 2.81 14.28
C ALA A 27 -4.86 1.96 14.21
N LEU A 28 -3.84 2.24 15.03
CA LEU A 28 -2.75 1.31 15.22
C LEU A 28 -3.08 0.37 16.38
N PRO A 29 -2.83 -0.95 16.24
CA PRO A 29 -2.95 -1.86 17.37
C PRO A 29 -1.94 -1.51 18.47
N GLU A 30 -2.33 -1.69 19.72
CA GLU A 30 -1.42 -1.56 20.87
C GLU A 30 -0.44 -2.73 20.88
N THR A 31 0.71 -2.59 20.21
CA THR A 31 1.71 -3.67 20.07
C THR A 31 2.71 -3.73 21.23
N GLY A 32 2.60 -2.85 22.24
CA GLY A 32 3.59 -2.69 23.30
C GLY A 32 4.97 -2.21 22.82
N ALA A 33 5.11 -1.92 21.52
CA ALA A 33 6.37 -1.50 20.88
C ALA A 33 6.70 0.00 21.07
N GLY A 34 5.85 0.72 21.81
CA GLY A 34 5.99 2.15 22.06
C GLY A 34 5.59 2.97 20.85
N ASP A 35 6.53 3.78 20.36
CA ASP A 35 6.39 4.72 19.24
C ASP A 35 6.84 4.11 17.91
N ARG A 36 6.56 2.82 17.69
CA ARG A 36 7.02 2.06 16.53
C ARG A 36 5.92 1.15 15.98
N ASP A 37 5.78 1.15 14.65
CA ASP A 37 4.98 0.15 13.91
C ASP A 37 5.88 -1.03 13.55
N VAL A 38 5.72 -2.14 14.28
CA VAL A 38 6.56 -3.35 14.17
C VAL A 38 5.69 -4.59 14.11
N ASP A 39 6.04 -5.52 13.22
CA ASP A 39 5.50 -6.87 13.24
C ASP A 39 6.58 -7.93 12.96
N ARG A 40 6.20 -9.20 13.05
CA ARG A 40 7.09 -10.36 12.86
C ARG A 40 7.68 -10.49 11.45
N PHE A 41 7.17 -9.76 10.46
CA PHE A 41 7.67 -9.83 9.09
C PHE A 41 8.83 -8.88 8.85
N ASP A 42 9.01 -7.85 9.69
CA ASP A 42 10.02 -6.80 9.48
C ASP A 42 11.45 -7.37 9.39
N GLU A 43 11.77 -8.45 10.10
CA GLU A 43 13.08 -9.10 10.07
C GLU A 43 13.38 -9.83 8.75
N PHE A 44 12.34 -10.21 8.00
CA PHE A 44 12.46 -10.99 6.76
C PHE A 44 12.35 -10.13 5.50
N CYS A 45 12.21 -8.81 5.67
CA CYS A 45 11.96 -7.89 4.58
C CYS A 45 13.19 -7.05 4.25
N ASP A 46 13.32 -6.73 2.97
CA ASP A 46 14.09 -5.57 2.56
C ASP A 46 13.23 -4.31 2.78
N HIS A 47 13.87 -3.21 3.18
CA HIS A 47 13.19 -1.94 3.42
C HIS A 47 13.59 -0.93 2.35
N LEU A 48 12.63 -0.54 1.52
CA LEU A 48 12.81 0.51 0.53
C LEU A 48 12.52 1.86 1.19
N LEU A 49 13.56 2.66 1.37
CA LEU A 49 13.51 3.93 2.09
C LEU A 49 13.74 5.11 1.14
N VAL A 50 13.01 6.19 1.34
CA VAL A 50 13.20 7.47 0.65
C VAL A 50 13.68 8.47 1.68
N ARG A 51 14.81 9.11 1.38
CA ARG A 51 15.45 10.12 2.21
C ARG A 51 15.36 11.47 1.50
N ASP A 52 15.10 12.51 2.26
CA ASP A 52 15.23 13.89 1.83
C ASP A 52 16.70 14.29 1.87
N ASP A 53 17.25 14.77 0.76
CA ASP A 53 18.68 15.05 0.65
C ASP A 53 19.09 16.35 1.37
N ASP A 54 18.16 17.29 1.60
CA ASP A 54 18.44 18.54 2.30
C ASP A 54 18.49 18.32 3.82
N THR A 55 17.55 17.53 4.34
CA THR A 55 17.42 17.29 5.80
C THR A 55 18.13 16.01 6.25
N GLY A 56 18.33 15.04 5.36
CA GLY A 56 18.81 13.71 5.68
C GLY A 56 17.76 12.79 6.32
N GLU A 57 16.52 13.25 6.51
CA GLU A 57 15.46 12.49 7.17
C GLU A 57 14.80 11.46 6.24
N LEU A 58 14.29 10.36 6.81
CA LEU A 58 13.42 9.45 6.08
C LEU A 58 12.02 10.06 5.93
N VAL A 59 11.58 10.17 4.68
CA VAL A 59 10.32 10.81 4.27
C VAL A 59 9.35 9.87 3.56
N GLY A 60 9.77 8.64 3.29
CA GLY A 60 8.88 7.57 2.87
C GLY A 60 9.52 6.21 3.01
N CYS A 61 8.71 5.18 3.18
CA CYS A 61 9.21 3.81 3.18
C CYS A 61 8.19 2.81 2.65
N TYR A 62 8.71 1.65 2.27
CA TYR A 62 7.97 0.49 1.83
C TYR A 62 8.69 -0.78 2.30
N ARG A 63 7.94 -1.78 2.75
CA ARG A 63 8.47 -3.11 3.08
C ARG A 63 8.35 -4.05 1.89
N MET A 64 9.43 -4.78 1.57
CA MET A 64 9.50 -5.73 0.47
C MET A 64 9.81 -7.14 1.01
N LEU A 65 8.80 -8.01 1.03
CA LEU A 65 8.92 -9.40 1.44
C LEU A 65 9.09 -10.29 0.20
N ALA A 66 10.33 -10.62 -0.14
CA ALA A 66 10.66 -11.51 -1.25
C ALA A 66 10.22 -12.97 -0.97
N PRO A 67 10.13 -13.84 -2.00
CA PRO A 67 9.76 -15.25 -1.83
C PRO A 67 10.55 -15.99 -0.74
N SER A 68 11.87 -15.80 -0.67
CA SER A 68 12.70 -16.40 0.39
C SER A 68 12.35 -15.89 1.79
N GLY A 69 12.09 -14.59 1.92
CA GLY A 69 11.63 -13.96 3.15
C GLY A 69 10.26 -14.47 3.56
N ALA A 70 9.32 -14.60 2.62
CA ALA A 70 7.99 -15.16 2.88
C ALA A 70 8.08 -16.61 3.38
N ILE A 71 8.97 -17.43 2.80
CA ILE A 71 9.21 -18.79 3.28
C ILE A 71 9.76 -18.78 4.71
N ALA A 72 10.76 -17.93 4.99
CA ALA A 72 11.37 -17.81 6.32
C ALA A 72 10.37 -17.30 7.38
N ALA A 73 9.49 -16.38 7.00
CA ALA A 73 8.41 -15.86 7.81
C ALA A 73 7.23 -16.85 7.98
N GLY A 74 7.26 -18.01 7.33
CA GLY A 74 6.16 -18.98 7.36
C GLY A 74 4.91 -18.56 6.56
N GLY A 75 5.04 -17.58 5.66
CA GLY A 75 3.97 -17.12 4.79
C GLY A 75 4.05 -15.62 4.46
N LEU A 76 3.05 -15.17 3.71
CA LEU A 76 2.80 -13.76 3.41
C LEU A 76 1.92 -13.14 4.50
N TYR A 77 2.04 -11.83 4.75
CA TYR A 77 1.06 -11.11 5.58
C TYR A 77 -0.34 -11.19 4.94
N THR A 78 -0.47 -10.98 3.64
CA THR A 78 -1.74 -11.08 2.92
C THR A 78 -2.38 -12.47 3.09
N ALA A 79 -1.60 -13.53 3.31
CA ALA A 79 -2.15 -14.87 3.58
C ALA A 79 -2.81 -15.00 4.97
N THR A 80 -2.54 -14.09 5.90
CA THR A 80 -3.23 -14.05 7.20
C THR A 80 -4.61 -13.41 7.11
N GLU A 81 -4.87 -12.63 6.05
CA GLU A 81 -6.17 -12.00 5.78
C GLU A 81 -6.99 -12.74 4.70
N PHE A 82 -6.32 -13.45 3.78
CA PHE A 82 -6.94 -14.08 2.62
C PHE A 82 -6.48 -15.52 2.40
N ASP A 83 -7.37 -16.35 1.86
CA ASP A 83 -6.99 -17.56 1.13
C ASP A 83 -6.40 -17.14 -0.23
N LEU A 84 -5.13 -17.47 -0.44
CA LEU A 84 -4.35 -17.15 -1.63
C LEU A 84 -4.05 -18.39 -2.50
N GLY A 85 -4.73 -19.52 -2.31
CA GLY A 85 -4.42 -20.76 -3.02
C GLY A 85 -4.38 -20.63 -4.55
N ALA A 86 -5.25 -19.78 -5.12
CA ALA A 86 -5.25 -19.49 -6.56
C ALA A 86 -3.96 -18.81 -7.05
N LEU A 87 -3.23 -18.14 -6.16
CA LEU A 87 -1.98 -17.42 -6.48
C LEU A 87 -0.72 -18.27 -6.21
N ASP A 88 -0.87 -19.53 -5.77
CA ASP A 88 0.26 -20.45 -5.54
C ASP A 88 1.23 -20.56 -6.73
N PRO A 89 0.79 -20.61 -8.00
CA PRO A 89 1.68 -20.63 -9.15
C PRO A 89 2.59 -19.38 -9.26
N LEU A 90 2.21 -18.27 -8.64
CA LEU A 90 2.96 -17.01 -8.70
C LEU A 90 4.06 -16.92 -7.63
N ARG A 91 3.94 -17.69 -6.53
CA ARG A 91 4.79 -17.58 -5.33
C ARG A 91 6.30 -17.53 -5.60
N PRO A 92 6.88 -18.31 -6.54
CA PRO A 92 8.31 -18.24 -6.81
C PRO A 92 8.81 -16.87 -7.31
N SER A 93 7.91 -16.05 -7.85
CA SER A 93 8.20 -14.73 -8.45
C SER A 93 7.34 -13.61 -7.84
N LEU A 94 6.70 -13.87 -6.69
CA LEU A 94 5.77 -12.97 -6.02
C LEU A 94 6.43 -12.28 -4.82
N VAL A 95 6.53 -10.96 -4.88
CA VAL A 95 6.98 -10.14 -3.76
C VAL A 95 5.77 -9.53 -3.07
N GLU A 96 5.63 -9.72 -1.76
CA GLU A 96 4.66 -8.95 -1.01
C GLU A 96 5.24 -7.58 -0.66
N MET A 97 4.42 -6.55 -0.86
CA MET A 97 4.73 -5.18 -0.50
C MET A 97 3.73 -4.72 0.56
N GLY A 98 4.21 -4.09 1.63
CA GLY A 98 3.34 -3.50 2.64
C GLY A 98 3.91 -2.27 3.33
N ARG A 99 3.11 -1.72 4.26
CA ARG A 99 3.52 -0.66 5.19
C ARG A 99 4.04 0.62 4.51
N ALA A 100 3.38 0.99 3.42
CA ALA A 100 3.73 2.17 2.63
C ALA A 100 3.37 3.45 3.39
N VAL A 101 4.35 4.32 3.63
CA VAL A 101 4.13 5.65 4.22
C VAL A 101 4.90 6.72 3.49
N VAL A 102 4.32 7.93 3.50
CA VAL A 102 4.96 9.15 3.04
C VAL A 102 4.71 10.20 4.12
N ARG A 103 5.78 10.83 4.59
CA ARG A 103 5.74 11.90 5.59
C ARG A 103 4.86 13.03 5.08
N ASP A 104 4.13 13.67 6.00
CA ASP A 104 3.39 14.88 5.66
C ASP A 104 4.35 15.99 5.16
N GLY A 105 3.88 16.83 4.24
CA GLY A 105 4.75 17.77 3.51
C GLY A 105 5.49 17.18 2.30
N HIS A 106 5.69 15.86 2.24
CA HIS A 106 6.33 15.17 1.10
C HIS A 106 5.34 14.44 0.16
N ARG A 107 4.04 14.66 0.35
CA ARG A 107 2.94 14.04 -0.43
C ARG A 107 2.69 14.74 -1.78
N ASN A 108 3.74 15.25 -2.42
CA ASN A 108 3.69 15.93 -3.72
C ASN A 108 3.81 14.97 -4.93
N GLY A 109 3.94 13.67 -4.68
CA GLY A 109 4.07 12.62 -5.69
C GLY A 109 5.52 12.19 -5.97
N GLY A 110 6.51 13.02 -5.67
CA GLY A 110 7.93 12.70 -5.89
C GLY A 110 8.38 11.46 -5.12
N VAL A 111 8.03 11.38 -3.83
CA VAL A 111 8.35 10.22 -2.98
C VAL A 111 7.70 8.94 -3.52
N VAL A 112 6.41 8.99 -3.89
CA VAL A 112 5.69 7.83 -4.44
C VAL A 112 6.30 7.35 -5.75
N LEU A 113 6.74 8.27 -6.59
CA LEU A 113 7.47 7.94 -7.82
C LEU A 113 8.80 7.26 -7.53
N LEU A 114 9.59 7.77 -6.59
CA LEU A 114 10.87 7.18 -6.20
C LEU A 114 10.68 5.78 -5.62
N MET A 115 9.65 5.59 -4.79
CA MET A 115 9.27 4.27 -4.29
C MET A 115 8.93 3.32 -5.45
N TRP A 116 8.08 3.73 -6.39
CA TRP A 116 7.76 2.89 -7.55
C TRP A 116 8.95 2.59 -8.45
N ALA A 117 9.84 3.56 -8.66
CA ALA A 117 11.09 3.32 -9.38
C ALA A 117 11.96 2.29 -8.64
N GLY A 118 12.05 2.39 -7.31
CA GLY A 118 12.75 1.42 -6.47
C GLY A 118 12.15 0.03 -6.51
N ILE A 119 10.82 -0.09 -6.43
CA ILE A 119 10.08 -1.36 -6.54
C ILE A 119 10.38 -2.02 -7.88
N LEU A 120 10.22 -1.31 -9.01
CA LEU A 120 10.49 -1.90 -10.33
C LEU A 120 11.96 -2.31 -10.49
N ALA A 121 12.89 -1.47 -10.03
CA ALA A 121 14.32 -1.82 -10.05
C ALA A 121 14.64 -3.04 -9.18
N TYR A 122 13.96 -3.19 -8.04
CA TYR A 122 14.08 -4.37 -7.17
C TYR A 122 13.62 -5.64 -7.91
N LEU A 123 12.44 -5.60 -8.51
CA LEU A 123 11.89 -6.72 -9.26
C LEU A 123 12.77 -7.10 -10.46
N ASP A 124 13.32 -6.12 -11.19
CA ASP A 124 14.23 -6.37 -12.30
C ASP A 124 15.56 -6.96 -11.84
N ARG A 125 16.12 -6.45 -10.74
CA ARG A 125 17.40 -6.92 -10.19
C ARG A 125 17.33 -8.38 -9.75
N TYR A 126 16.23 -8.79 -9.13
CA TYR A 126 16.09 -10.13 -8.57
C TYR A 126 15.27 -11.09 -9.44
N GLY A 127 14.78 -10.63 -10.59
CA GLY A 127 14.04 -11.48 -11.53
C GLY A 127 12.64 -11.85 -11.06
N TYR A 128 11.98 -10.95 -10.32
CA TYR A 128 10.58 -11.12 -9.90
C TYR A 128 9.62 -10.44 -10.86
N ASP A 129 8.42 -11.00 -10.99
CA ASP A 129 7.41 -10.57 -11.98
C ASP A 129 6.16 -9.99 -11.32
N TYR A 130 5.86 -10.38 -10.08
CA TYR A 130 4.61 -10.04 -9.44
C TYR A 130 4.81 -9.32 -8.12
N VAL A 131 3.90 -8.39 -7.83
CA VAL A 131 3.79 -7.73 -6.54
C VAL A 131 2.38 -7.88 -6.00
N ILE A 132 2.26 -8.28 -4.74
CA ILE A 132 0.99 -8.37 -4.00
C ILE A 132 1.03 -7.51 -2.75
N GLY A 133 -0.12 -7.09 -2.25
CA GLY A 133 -0.23 -6.52 -0.92
C GLY A 133 -1.66 -6.15 -0.59
N CYS A 134 -1.86 -5.73 0.67
CA CYS A 134 -3.12 -5.20 1.14
C CYS A 134 -3.15 -3.68 0.97
N VAL A 135 -4.28 -3.15 0.49
CA VAL A 135 -4.54 -1.72 0.46
C VAL A 135 -5.82 -1.43 1.20
N SER A 136 -5.68 -0.66 2.27
CA SER A 136 -6.75 -0.41 3.22
C SER A 136 -7.64 0.75 2.80
N VAL A 137 -8.94 0.59 3.02
CA VAL A 137 -9.94 1.66 2.94
C VAL A 137 -10.65 1.75 4.29
N PRO A 138 -10.60 2.89 4.99
CA PRO A 138 -11.30 3.07 6.26
C PRO A 138 -12.80 2.75 6.16
N ILE A 139 -13.32 2.08 7.18
CA ILE A 139 -14.75 1.83 7.33
C ILE A 139 -15.45 3.11 7.83
N GLY A 140 -14.80 3.85 8.73
CA GLY A 140 -15.28 5.11 9.29
C GLY A 140 -14.60 6.35 8.69
N GLY A 141 -15.26 7.50 8.83
CA GLY A 141 -14.77 8.80 8.43
C GLY A 141 -15.82 9.87 8.72
N ASP A 142 -15.42 11.14 8.72
CA ASP A 142 -16.33 12.24 8.99
C ASP A 142 -17.31 12.37 7.80
N ASP A 143 -18.61 12.33 8.12
CA ASP A 143 -19.78 12.64 7.26
C ASP A 143 -20.47 11.50 6.47
N ASP A 144 -19.96 10.26 6.48
CA ASP A 144 -20.59 9.13 5.75
C ASP A 144 -21.11 8.01 6.68
N VAL A 145 -22.13 7.28 6.21
CA VAL A 145 -22.57 6.02 6.85
C VAL A 145 -21.38 5.05 6.90
N PRO A 146 -21.07 4.42 8.05
CA PRO A 146 -19.99 3.45 8.16
C PRO A 146 -20.03 2.39 7.05
N GLY A 147 -18.89 2.17 6.40
CA GLY A 147 -18.75 1.23 5.29
C GLY A 147 -19.23 1.74 3.93
N SER A 148 -19.88 2.91 3.85
CA SER A 148 -20.33 3.52 2.58
C SER A 148 -19.16 3.71 1.61
N GLN A 149 -18.11 4.44 2.03
CA GLN A 149 -16.93 4.66 1.19
C GLN A 149 -16.27 3.35 0.76
N LEU A 150 -16.09 2.40 1.68
CA LEU A 150 -15.57 1.07 1.40
C LEU A 150 -16.40 0.33 0.34
N ARG A 151 -17.74 0.35 0.45
CA ARG A 151 -18.66 -0.20 -0.54
C ARG A 151 -18.46 0.46 -1.91
N GLY A 152 -18.39 1.79 -1.95
CA GLY A 152 -18.18 2.54 -3.19
C GLY A 152 -16.84 2.22 -3.87
N VAL A 153 -15.77 2.09 -3.09
CA VAL A 153 -14.45 1.70 -3.60
C VAL A 153 -14.49 0.25 -4.09
N ARG A 154 -15.09 -0.68 -3.33
CA ARG A 154 -15.28 -2.08 -3.73
C ARG A 154 -15.98 -2.20 -5.09
N ASP A 155 -17.08 -1.47 -5.30
CA ASP A 155 -17.80 -1.49 -6.57
C ASP A 155 -16.98 -0.89 -7.73
N PHE A 156 -16.25 0.19 -7.47
CA PHE A 156 -15.34 0.79 -8.45
C PHE A 156 -14.23 -0.17 -8.89
N VAL A 157 -13.55 -0.81 -7.95
CA VAL A 157 -12.43 -1.71 -8.27
C VAL A 157 -12.89 -2.99 -8.91
N ARG A 158 -14.00 -3.57 -8.45
CA ARG A 158 -14.59 -4.77 -9.07
C ARG A 158 -15.03 -4.52 -10.52
N SER A 159 -15.57 -3.35 -10.83
CA SER A 159 -16.06 -3.05 -12.18
C SER A 159 -14.95 -2.72 -13.19
N ARG A 160 -13.83 -2.12 -12.75
CA ARG A 160 -12.77 -1.62 -13.66
C ARG A 160 -11.41 -2.29 -13.52
N HIS A 161 -11.16 -2.92 -12.38
CA HIS A 161 -9.85 -3.39 -11.98
C HIS A 161 -9.86 -4.79 -11.38
N ALA A 162 -10.90 -5.60 -11.59
CA ALA A 162 -10.90 -6.99 -11.14
C ALA A 162 -9.76 -7.78 -11.77
N ALA A 163 -9.12 -8.63 -10.96
CA ALA A 163 -8.18 -9.63 -11.44
C ALA A 163 -8.94 -10.73 -12.19
N PRO A 164 -8.26 -11.42 -13.14
CA PRO A 164 -8.79 -12.64 -13.74
C PRO A 164 -9.22 -13.68 -12.71
N PRO A 165 -10.18 -14.58 -13.04
CA PRO A 165 -10.68 -15.61 -12.12
C PRO A 165 -9.60 -16.51 -11.50
N GLU A 166 -8.50 -16.76 -12.22
CA GLU A 166 -7.36 -17.55 -11.76
C GLU A 166 -6.51 -16.86 -10.68
N TYR A 167 -6.69 -15.56 -10.44
CA TYR A 167 -5.96 -14.80 -9.41
C TYR A 167 -6.90 -14.27 -8.32
N GLN A 168 -7.95 -15.04 -8.01
CA GLN A 168 -8.88 -14.68 -6.94
C GLN A 168 -8.27 -14.95 -5.56
N ALA A 169 -8.57 -14.06 -4.62
CA ALA A 169 -8.28 -14.20 -3.19
C ALA A 169 -9.58 -14.06 -2.41
N TYR A 170 -9.75 -14.89 -1.38
CA TYR A 170 -10.98 -14.92 -0.58
C TYR A 170 -10.69 -14.45 0.85
N PRO A 171 -11.40 -13.45 1.38
CA PRO A 171 -11.12 -12.95 2.71
C PRO A 171 -11.50 -13.99 3.77
N HIS A 172 -10.61 -14.25 4.73
CA HIS A 172 -10.92 -15.09 5.90
C HIS A 172 -11.98 -14.44 6.79
N ARG A 173 -12.01 -13.10 6.80
CA ARG A 173 -13.01 -12.30 7.50
C ARG A 173 -13.73 -11.37 6.51
N PRO A 174 -14.87 -11.78 5.94
CA PRO A 174 -15.67 -10.90 5.08
C PRO A 174 -16.12 -9.63 5.82
N VAL A 175 -16.24 -8.52 5.09
CA VAL A 175 -16.66 -7.24 5.67
C VAL A 175 -18.14 -7.24 6.05
N VAL A 176 -18.38 -7.06 7.35
CA VAL A 176 -19.70 -6.82 7.95
C VAL A 176 -19.57 -5.61 8.88
N VAL A 177 -20.37 -4.57 8.64
CA VAL A 177 -20.39 -3.32 9.41
C VAL A 177 -21.76 -3.18 10.05
N ASP A 178 -21.81 -3.09 11.38
CA ASP A 178 -23.06 -3.00 12.15
C ASP A 178 -24.11 -4.07 11.77
N GLY A 179 -23.64 -5.31 11.54
CA GLY A 179 -24.47 -6.45 11.17
C GLY A 179 -24.93 -6.46 9.71
N LYS A 180 -24.44 -5.53 8.87
CA LYS A 180 -24.77 -5.45 7.44
C LYS A 180 -23.56 -5.80 6.59
N THR A 181 -23.78 -6.60 5.56
CA THR A 181 -22.80 -6.81 4.49
C THR A 181 -22.62 -5.53 3.66
N LEU A 182 -21.52 -5.41 2.92
CA LEU A 182 -21.32 -4.27 2.02
C LEU A 182 -22.46 -4.10 1.01
N ASP A 183 -23.07 -5.20 0.54
CA ASP A 183 -24.16 -5.16 -0.43
C ASP A 183 -25.45 -4.53 0.13
N GLU A 184 -25.64 -4.55 1.45
CA GLU A 184 -26.75 -3.94 2.20
C GLU A 184 -26.50 -2.48 2.60
N ILE A 185 -25.27 -1.99 2.42
CA ILE A 185 -24.88 -0.60 2.68
C ILE A 185 -24.99 0.20 1.38
N GLY A 186 -25.61 1.38 1.46
CA GLY A 186 -25.70 2.29 0.31
C GLY A 186 -24.32 2.82 -0.09
N PRO A 187 -23.94 2.80 -1.38
CA PRO A 187 -22.70 3.44 -1.82
C PRO A 187 -22.80 4.96 -1.74
N PRO A 188 -21.67 5.68 -1.62
CA PRO A 188 -21.64 7.13 -1.67
C PRO A 188 -21.97 7.61 -3.08
N ALA A 189 -22.48 8.83 -3.21
CA ALA A 189 -22.72 9.44 -4.51
C ALA A 189 -21.44 9.55 -5.36
N ARG A 190 -20.28 9.73 -4.70
CA ARG A 190 -18.95 9.75 -5.32
C ARG A 190 -17.96 8.98 -4.45
N PRO A 191 -17.54 7.76 -4.83
CA PRO A 191 -16.54 7.02 -4.08
C PRO A 191 -15.17 7.70 -4.16
N SER A 192 -14.53 7.87 -3.01
CA SER A 192 -13.16 8.39 -2.92
C SER A 192 -12.17 7.23 -2.78
N VAL A 193 -11.60 6.78 -3.90
CA VAL A 193 -10.55 5.76 -3.89
C VAL A 193 -9.27 6.34 -3.27
N PRO A 194 -8.66 5.75 -2.22
CA PRO A 194 -7.45 6.31 -1.60
C PRO A 194 -6.33 6.62 -2.61
N ALA A 195 -5.56 7.68 -2.36
CA ALA A 195 -4.53 8.14 -3.30
C ALA A 195 -3.51 7.05 -3.66
N LEU A 196 -3.11 6.27 -2.66
CA LEU A 196 -2.19 5.15 -2.81
C LEU A 196 -2.78 4.06 -3.73
N MET A 197 -4.01 3.62 -3.42
CA MET A 197 -4.75 2.66 -4.25
C MET A 197 -4.88 3.15 -5.70
N ARG A 198 -5.27 4.42 -5.92
CA ARG A 198 -5.37 5.01 -7.26
C ARG A 198 -4.05 4.92 -8.02
N GLY A 199 -2.92 5.14 -7.35
CA GLY A 199 -1.59 4.99 -7.96
C GLY A 199 -1.36 3.58 -8.48
N TYR A 200 -1.72 2.58 -7.68
CA TYR A 200 -1.51 1.16 -8.02
C TYR A 200 -2.42 0.73 -9.17
N LEU A 201 -3.69 1.11 -9.11
CA LEU A 201 -4.66 0.83 -10.17
C LEU A 201 -4.28 1.49 -11.49
N ARG A 202 -3.70 2.71 -11.47
CA ARG A 202 -3.16 3.38 -12.66
C ARG A 202 -1.93 2.70 -13.24
N LEU A 203 -1.14 2.04 -12.39
CA LEU A 203 -0.04 1.19 -12.86
C LEU A 203 -0.52 -0.12 -13.46
N GLY A 204 -1.79 -0.48 -13.30
CA GLY A 204 -2.35 -1.72 -13.83
C GLY A 204 -2.58 -2.80 -12.77
N ALA A 205 -2.39 -2.49 -11.48
CA ALA A 205 -2.74 -3.40 -10.41
C ALA A 205 -4.23 -3.76 -10.46
N LYS A 206 -4.54 -4.98 -10.03
CA LYS A 206 -5.87 -5.57 -10.07
C LYS A 206 -6.29 -6.00 -8.67
N SER A 207 -7.57 -5.83 -8.36
CA SER A 207 -8.19 -6.31 -7.12
C SER A 207 -8.49 -7.80 -7.25
N CYS A 208 -7.98 -8.60 -6.33
CA CYS A 208 -8.09 -10.06 -6.36
C CYS A 208 -9.41 -10.58 -5.79
N GLY A 209 -10.29 -9.73 -5.28
CA GLY A 209 -11.58 -10.19 -4.75
C GLY A 209 -12.30 -9.14 -3.91
N GLU A 210 -13.13 -9.64 -3.00
CA GLU A 210 -13.77 -8.86 -1.93
C GLU A 210 -12.74 -8.43 -0.89
N PRO A 211 -12.94 -7.28 -0.21
CA PRO A 211 -12.06 -6.87 0.86
C PRO A 211 -12.21 -7.75 2.11
N ALA A 212 -11.12 -7.86 2.89
CA ALA A 212 -11.13 -8.44 4.23
C ALA A 212 -11.37 -7.37 5.29
N LEU A 213 -12.07 -7.70 6.36
CA LEU A 213 -12.22 -6.84 7.53
C LEU A 213 -10.99 -6.94 8.42
N ASP A 214 -10.32 -5.81 8.62
CA ASP A 214 -9.35 -5.62 9.67
C ASP A 214 -9.95 -4.74 10.79
N PRO A 215 -10.40 -5.35 11.90
CA PRO A 215 -11.01 -4.65 13.02
C PRO A 215 -9.98 -3.91 13.89
N ASP A 216 -8.72 -4.32 13.86
CA ASP A 216 -7.66 -3.69 14.67
C ASP A 216 -7.32 -2.31 14.11
N PHE A 217 -7.40 -2.18 12.77
CA PHE A 217 -7.17 -0.92 12.06
C PHE A 217 -8.45 -0.16 11.70
N GLY A 218 -9.62 -0.81 11.75
CA GLY A 218 -10.92 -0.20 11.39
C GLY A 218 -11.11 -0.03 9.88
N VAL A 219 -10.55 -0.93 9.09
CA VAL A 219 -10.47 -0.83 7.63
C VAL A 219 -11.02 -2.08 6.92
N GLY A 220 -11.35 -1.91 5.63
CA GLY A 220 -11.46 -3.01 4.69
C GLY A 220 -10.19 -3.08 3.83
N ASP A 221 -9.48 -4.19 3.89
CA ASP A 221 -8.26 -4.42 3.12
C ASP A 221 -8.56 -5.08 1.78
N PHE A 222 -8.00 -4.55 0.71
CA PHE A 222 -8.08 -5.15 -0.61
C PHE A 222 -6.77 -5.85 -0.94
N CYS A 223 -6.84 -7.15 -1.23
CA CYS A 223 -5.75 -7.87 -1.87
C CYS A 223 -5.59 -7.36 -3.31
N VAL A 224 -4.46 -6.75 -3.62
CA VAL A 224 -4.14 -6.23 -4.96
C VAL A 224 -2.88 -6.87 -5.53
N LEU A 225 -2.94 -7.26 -6.79
CA LEU A 225 -1.87 -7.89 -7.54
C LEU A 225 -1.46 -7.02 -8.74
N LEU A 226 -0.14 -6.85 -8.93
CA LEU A 226 0.44 -6.23 -10.11
C LEU A 226 1.36 -7.23 -10.81
N ASP A 227 1.10 -7.47 -12.10
CA ASP A 227 2.06 -8.09 -13.01
C ASP A 227 2.96 -6.99 -13.60
N LYS A 228 4.25 -7.01 -13.27
CA LYS A 228 5.23 -6.03 -13.74
C LYS A 228 5.23 -5.89 -15.26
N ARG A 229 5.00 -6.99 -16.00
CA ARG A 229 5.02 -7.02 -17.47
C ARG A 229 3.86 -6.25 -18.08
N GLN A 230 2.79 -6.05 -17.30
CA GLN A 230 1.59 -5.31 -17.71
C GLN A 230 1.57 -3.89 -17.13
N ALA A 231 2.61 -3.47 -16.40
CA ALA A 231 2.62 -2.19 -15.71
C ALA A 231 2.62 -1.01 -16.69
N ASP A 232 1.73 -0.02 -16.50
CA ASP A 232 1.72 1.20 -17.32
C ASP A 232 2.85 2.16 -16.89
N THR A 233 4.06 1.88 -17.36
CA THR A 233 5.24 2.72 -17.10
C THR A 233 5.12 4.13 -17.71
N ARG A 234 4.14 4.40 -18.61
CA ARG A 234 3.85 5.77 -19.07
C ARG A 234 3.30 6.62 -17.93
N TYR A 235 2.56 6.03 -17.01
CA TYR A 235 2.09 6.72 -15.82
C TYR A 235 3.25 7.21 -14.94
N LEU A 236 4.26 6.37 -14.70
CA LEU A 236 5.46 6.78 -13.96
C LEU A 236 6.22 7.92 -14.66
N ARG A 237 6.30 7.88 -16.00
CA ARG A 237 6.89 8.97 -16.78
C ARG A 237 6.12 10.29 -16.63
N ARG A 238 4.78 10.24 -16.63
CA ARG A 238 3.95 11.43 -16.39
C ARG A 238 4.12 11.98 -14.97
N LEU A 239 4.21 11.09 -13.96
CA LEU A 239 4.41 11.52 -12.58
C LEU A 239 5.76 12.24 -12.42
N ARG A 240 6.83 11.75 -13.08
CA ARG A 240 8.13 12.44 -13.17
C ARG A 240 8.00 13.86 -13.68
N SER A 241 7.26 14.06 -14.78
CA SER A 241 7.08 15.39 -15.36
C SER A 241 6.33 16.35 -14.45
N VAL A 242 5.32 15.87 -13.71
CA VAL A 242 4.56 16.71 -12.76
C VAL A 242 5.41 17.06 -11.54
N SER A 243 6.13 16.10 -10.97
CA SER A 243 7.03 16.35 -9.83
C SER A 243 8.09 17.40 -10.17
N ALA A 244 8.75 17.28 -11.33
CA ALA A 244 9.73 18.28 -11.78
C ALA A 244 9.12 19.68 -11.96
N ALA A 245 7.88 19.79 -12.45
CA ALA A 245 7.20 21.07 -12.60
C ALA A 245 6.80 21.70 -11.24
N SER A 246 6.44 20.87 -10.26
CA SER A 246 6.16 21.33 -8.89
C SER A 246 7.41 21.82 -8.17
N GLU A 247 8.55 21.14 -8.33
CA GLU A 247 9.85 21.57 -7.80
C GLU A 247 10.26 22.94 -8.36
N MET A 248 10.21 23.12 -9.69
CA MET A 248 10.48 24.41 -10.34
C MET A 248 9.57 25.54 -9.85
N SER A 249 8.29 25.23 -9.61
CA SER A 249 7.31 26.21 -9.13
C SER A 249 7.57 26.61 -7.68
N SER A 250 8.02 25.66 -6.85
CA SER A 250 8.41 25.90 -5.45
C SER A 250 9.69 26.73 -5.34
N GLU A 251 10.70 26.45 -6.16
CA GLU A 251 11.94 27.23 -6.22
C GLU A 251 11.69 28.69 -6.66
N MET A 252 10.79 28.88 -7.62
CA MET A 252 10.45 30.22 -8.12
C MET A 252 9.65 31.03 -7.08
N ALA A 253 8.74 30.39 -6.35
CA ALA A 253 8.01 31.01 -5.24
C ALA A 253 8.87 31.28 -3.98
N GLY A 254 9.98 30.56 -3.83
CA GLY A 254 10.98 30.78 -2.77
C GLY A 254 11.99 31.89 -3.07
N ARG A 255 12.20 32.23 -4.35
CA ARG A 255 13.07 33.36 -4.78
C ARG A 255 12.41 34.74 -4.67
N ASP A 256 11.09 34.80 -4.60
CA ASP A 256 10.32 36.04 -4.46
C ASP A 256 10.03 36.42 -2.99
N ARG A 257 10.74 35.85 -2.01
CA ARG A 257 10.67 36.20 -0.58
C ARG A 257 11.98 36.71 -0.02
#